data_AF-W9UYG2-F1
#
_entry.id   AF-W9UYG2-F1
#
_cell.length_a   1.000
_cell.length_b   1.000
_cell.length_c   1.000
_cell.angle_alpha   90.00
_cell.angle_beta   90.00
_cell.angle_gamma   90.00
#
_symmetry.space_group_name_H-M   'P 1'
#
loop_
_entity.id
_entity.type
_entity.pdbx_description
1 polymer ?
#
loop_
_entity_poly.entity_id
_entity_poly.type
_entity_poly.pdbx_seq_one_letter_code
_entity_poly.pdbx_strand_id
1 'polypeptide(L)'
;MFQDMTKFMNESMEPFKDLVSIQTQMFEELSRHQMECTKAFLEATMQQTQAIQKCKTPAELLELQQAYAKELEQTLRSANAQNLKAMQDARAAVEKLASGSLTRFTQYK
;
A
#
# COMPACT_ATOMS: atom_id res chain seq x y z
N MET A 1 -25.02 -11.20 -35.18
CA MET A 1 -25.59 -10.06 -34.40
C MET A 1 -25.69 -10.35 -32.90
N PHE A 2 -26.55 -11.26 -32.42
CA PHE A 2 -26.66 -11.52 -30.96
C PHE A 2 -25.37 -12.12 -30.38
N GLN A 3 -24.76 -13.08 -31.09
CA GLN A 3 -23.50 -13.72 -30.70
C GLN A 3 -22.32 -12.74 -30.71
N ASP A 4 -22.29 -11.81 -31.67
CA ASP A 4 -21.30 -10.73 -31.75
C ASP A 4 -21.49 -9.69 -30.64
N MET A 5 -22.74 -9.38 -30.28
CA MET A 5 -23.07 -8.51 -29.13
C MET A 5 -22.62 -9.12 -27.81
N THR A 6 -22.84 -10.42 -27.61
CA THR A 6 -22.38 -11.14 -26.40
C THR A 6 -20.85 -11.18 -26.35
N LYS A 7 -20.18 -11.37 -27.49
CA LYS A 7 -18.71 -11.38 -27.58
C LYS A 7 -18.11 -10.00 -27.30
N PHE A 8 -18.66 -8.96 -27.92
CA PHE A 8 -18.28 -7.57 -27.68
C PHE A 8 -18.53 -7.16 -26.22
N MET A 9 -19.63 -7.59 -25.60
CA MET A 9 -19.94 -7.31 -24.20
C MET A 9 -18.97 -8.02 -23.25
N ASN A 10 -18.55 -9.26 -23.56
CA ASN A 10 -17.54 -9.98 -22.78
C ASN A 10 -16.14 -9.36 -22.91
N GLU A 11 -15.73 -8.98 -24.12
CA GLU A 11 -14.46 -8.29 -24.41
C GLU A 11 -14.43 -6.87 -23.80
N SER A 12 -15.58 -6.20 -23.73
CA SER A 12 -15.73 -4.89 -23.07
C SER A 12 -15.66 -4.97 -21.54
N MET A 13 -15.94 -6.13 -20.95
CA MET A 13 -15.90 -6.36 -19.49
C MET A 13 -14.52 -6.75 -18.97
N GLU A 14 -13.62 -7.25 -19.82
CA GLU A 14 -12.24 -7.61 -19.42
C GLU A 14 -11.46 -6.45 -18.81
N PRO A 15 -11.41 -5.25 -19.41
CA PRO A 15 -10.70 -4.11 -18.82
C PRO A 15 -11.23 -3.72 -17.43
N PHE A 16 -12.52 -3.94 -17.16
CA PHE A 16 -13.08 -3.71 -15.82
C PHE A 16 -12.66 -4.78 -14.82
N LYS A 17 -12.57 -6.05 -15.23
CA LYS A 17 -12.05 -7.14 -14.38
C LYS A 17 -10.59 -6.91 -14.03
N ASP A 18 -9.78 -6.51 -15.00
CA ASP A 18 -8.37 -6.19 -14.81
C ASP A 18 -8.19 -4.97 -13.89
N LEU A 19 -9.02 -3.93 -14.05
CA LEU A 19 -9.01 -2.77 -13.16
C LEU A 19 -9.39 -3.13 -11.71
N VAL A 20 -10.42 -3.96 -11.53
CA VAL A 20 -10.79 -4.48 -10.20
C VAL A 20 -9.63 -5.29 -9.61
N SER A 21 -8.97 -6.14 -10.40
CA SER A 21 -7.83 -6.92 -9.95
C SER A 21 -6.66 -6.05 -9.48
N ILE A 22 -6.32 -5.00 -10.24
CA ILE A 22 -5.27 -4.03 -9.86
C ILE A 22 -5.62 -3.34 -8.52
N GLN A 23 -6.87 -2.91 -8.36
CA GLN A 23 -7.31 -2.26 -7.13
C GLN A 23 -7.28 -3.22 -5.94
N THR A 24 -7.72 -4.46 -6.11
CA THR A 24 -7.68 -5.48 -5.06
C THR A 24 -6.24 -5.73 -4.58
N GLN A 25 -5.30 -5.90 -5.50
CA GLN A 25 -3.89 -6.10 -5.15
C GLN A 25 -3.32 -4.90 -4.38
N MET A 26 -3.59 -3.68 -4.83
CA MET A 26 -3.19 -2.46 -4.13
C MET A 26 -3.76 -2.40 -2.71
N PHE A 27 -5.05 -2.72 -2.51
CA PHE A 27 -5.66 -2.72 -1.18
C PHE A 27 -5.06 -3.78 -0.26
N GLU A 28 -4.75 -4.96 -0.77
CA GLU A 28 -4.09 -6.02 0.01
C GLU A 28 -2.68 -5.61 0.44
N GLU A 29 -1.91 -4.98 -0.46
CA GLU A 29 -0.58 -4.47 -0.14
C GLU A 29 -0.62 -3.33 0.90
N LEU A 30 -1.51 -2.35 0.71
CA LEU A 30 -1.69 -1.27 1.69
C LEU A 30 -2.10 -1.80 3.06
N SER A 31 -3.01 -2.78 3.10
CA SER A 31 -3.48 -3.38 4.35
C SER A 31 -2.36 -4.15 5.06
N ARG A 32 -1.54 -4.88 4.30
CA ARG A 32 -0.36 -5.57 4.82
C ARG A 32 0.64 -4.59 5.44
N HIS A 33 0.99 -3.52 4.72
CA HIS A 33 1.92 -2.50 5.22
C HIS A 33 1.38 -1.76 6.46
N GLN A 34 0.08 -1.46 6.51
CA GLN A 34 -0.54 -0.87 7.70
C GLN A 34 -0.49 -1.81 8.91
N MET A 35 -0.70 -3.11 8.70
CA MET A 35 -0.63 -4.11 9.76
C MET A 35 0.82 -4.29 10.26
N GLU A 36 1.80 -4.31 9.37
CA GLU A 36 3.23 -4.32 9.72
C GLU A 36 3.63 -3.08 10.52
N CYS A 37 3.21 -1.90 10.09
CA CYS A 37 3.44 -0.65 10.81
C CYS A 37 2.82 -0.67 12.22
N THR A 38 1.58 -1.18 12.33
CA THR A 38 0.88 -1.29 13.62
C THR A 38 1.61 -2.25 14.56
N LYS A 39 2.08 -3.39 14.02
CA LYS A 39 2.86 -4.36 14.79
C LYS A 39 4.17 -3.74 15.30
N ALA A 40 4.93 -3.09 14.43
CA ALA A 40 6.17 -2.42 14.81
C ALA A 40 5.93 -1.34 15.89
N PHE A 41 4.86 -0.55 15.76
CA PHE A 41 4.47 0.42 16.78
C PHE A 41 4.20 -0.22 18.14
N LEU A 42 3.44 -1.32 18.17
CA LEU A 42 3.13 -2.05 19.41
C LEU A 42 4.39 -2.63 20.04
N GLU A 43 5.27 -3.24 19.24
CA GLU A 43 6.54 -3.81 19.70
C GLU A 43 7.45 -2.73 20.31
N ALA A 44 7.64 -1.60 19.61
CA ALA A 44 8.42 -0.47 20.10
C ALA A 44 7.82 0.11 21.41
N THR A 45 6.49 0.23 21.48
CA THR A 45 5.80 0.70 22.70
C THR A 45 6.01 -0.25 23.89
N MET A 46 5.92 -1.56 23.65
CA MET A 46 6.15 -2.57 24.69
C MET A 46 7.60 -2.53 25.18
N GLN A 47 8.57 -2.42 24.27
CA GLN A 47 9.98 -2.30 24.62
C GLN A 47 10.25 -1.02 25.41
N GLN A 48 9.71 0.11 24.97
CA GLN A 48 9.79 1.40 25.66
C GLN A 48 9.25 1.28 27.08
N THR A 49 8.10 0.64 27.26
CA THR A 49 7.48 0.44 28.58
C THR A 49 8.38 -0.36 29.52
N GLN A 50 9.01 -1.43 29.02
CA GLN A 50 9.96 -2.24 29.80
C GLN A 50 11.24 -1.48 30.13
N ALA A 51 11.71 -0.62 29.21
CA ALA A 51 12.92 0.17 29.39
C ALA A 51 12.72 1.32 30.39
N ILE A 52 11.56 1.98 30.38
CA ILE A 52 11.21 3.05 31.33
C ILE A 52 11.31 2.57 32.78
N GLN A 53 10.89 1.33 33.07
CA GLN A 53 10.98 0.75 34.41
C GLN A 53 12.43 0.60 34.93
N LYS A 54 13.41 0.63 34.03
CA LYS A 54 14.83 0.48 34.35
C LYS A 54 15.56 1.82 34.47
N CYS A 55 14.96 2.92 34.02
CA CYS A 55 15.53 4.25 34.13
C CYS A 55 15.62 4.67 35.60
N LYS A 56 16.79 5.15 36.02
CA LYS A 56 17.08 5.63 37.38
C LYS A 56 17.17 7.14 37.45
N THR A 57 17.34 7.81 36.30
CA THR A 57 17.46 9.26 36.23
C THR A 57 16.55 9.87 35.16
N PRO A 58 16.17 11.14 35.31
CA PRO A 58 15.44 11.87 34.27
C PRO A 58 16.20 11.97 32.93
N ALA A 59 17.53 12.01 32.97
CA ALA A 59 18.36 12.07 31.76
C ALA A 59 18.24 10.78 30.94
N GLU A 60 18.33 9.61 31.58
CA GLU A 60 18.13 8.31 30.93
C GLU A 60 16.72 8.19 30.33
N LEU A 61 15.70 8.71 31.02
CA LEU A 61 14.34 8.73 30.49
C LEU A 61 14.22 9.60 29.23
N LEU A 62 14.90 10.75 29.20
CA LEU A 62 14.90 11.66 28.06
C LEU A 62 15.59 11.01 26.84
N GLU A 63 16.74 10.39 27.05
CA GLU A 63 17.47 9.65 26.00
C GLU A 63 16.61 8.52 25.44
N LEU A 64 15.97 7.76 26.32
CA LEU A 64 15.09 6.67 25.95
C LEU A 64 13.88 7.17 25.12
N GLN A 65 13.25 8.27 25.52
CA GLN A 65 12.15 8.88 24.76
C GLN A 65 12.61 9.40 23.39
N GLN A 66 13.81 9.99 23.30
CA GLN A 66 14.36 10.44 22.01
C GLN A 66 14.64 9.26 21.07
N ALA A 67 15.18 8.15 21.58
CA ALA A 67 15.41 6.95 20.80
C ALA A 67 14.10 6.37 20.26
N TYR A 68 13.09 6.24 21.13
CA TYR A 68 11.75 5.78 20.75
C TYR A 68 11.10 6.67 19.69
N ALA A 69 11.17 8.00 19.85
CA ALA A 69 10.63 8.93 18.86
C ALA A 69 11.29 8.78 17.47
N LYS A 70 12.61 8.57 17.43
CA LYS A 70 13.35 8.31 16.18
C LYS A 70 12.92 7.00 15.53
N GLU A 71 12.76 5.94 16.31
CA GLU A 71 12.33 4.62 15.82
C GLU A 71 10.91 4.68 15.25
N LEU A 72 9.99 5.37 15.93
CA LEU A 72 8.65 5.63 15.42
C LEU A 72 8.66 6.43 14.12
N GLU A 73 9.44 7.52 14.06
CA GLU A 73 9.56 8.33 12.85
C GLU A 73 10.06 7.49 11.67
N GLN A 74 11.09 6.66 11.89
CA GLN A 74 11.64 5.80 10.86
C GLN A 74 10.62 4.76 10.38
N THR A 75 9.88 4.16 11.31
CA THR A 75 8.81 3.19 11.00
C THR A 75 7.73 3.83 10.14
N LEU A 76 7.24 5.02 10.54
CA LEU A 76 6.21 5.76 9.81
C LEU A 76 6.70 6.18 8.42
N ARG A 77 7.95 6.65 8.30
CA ARG A 77 8.54 7.02 7.01
C ARG A 77 8.64 5.81 6.08
N SER A 78 9.07 4.66 6.60
CA SER A 78 9.16 3.42 5.82
C SER A 78 7.78 2.97 5.32
N ALA A 79 6.79 2.92 6.22
CA ALA A 79 5.43 2.54 5.87
C ALA A 79 4.83 3.50 4.82
N ASN A 80 5.05 4.80 4.97
CA ASN A 80 4.59 5.79 4.01
C ASN A 80 5.26 5.63 2.63
N ALA A 81 6.57 5.34 2.60
CA ALA A 81 7.28 5.09 1.35
C ALA A 81 6.74 3.84 0.62
N GLN A 82 6.44 2.78 1.37
CA GLN A 82 5.84 1.56 0.81
C GLN A 82 4.41 1.81 0.29
N ASN A 83 3.59 2.56 1.04
CA ASN A 83 2.25 2.93 0.59
C ASN A 83 2.28 3.77 -0.69
N LEU A 84 3.19 4.75 -0.77
CA LEU A 84 3.33 5.58 -1.96
C LEU A 84 3.75 4.74 -3.17
N LYS A 85 4.64 3.76 -2.97
CA LYS A 85 5.06 2.83 -4.01
C LYS A 85 3.88 1.98 -4.51
N ALA A 86 3.12 1.34 -3.62
CA ALA A 86 1.95 0.54 -4.01
C ALA A 86 0.94 1.37 -4.83
N MET A 87 0.71 2.62 -4.44
CA MET A 87 -0.15 3.56 -5.18
C MET A 87 0.43 3.94 -6.55
N GLN A 88 1.74 4.14 -6.66
CA GLN A 88 2.40 4.44 -7.93
C GLN A 88 2.35 3.24 -8.90
N ASP A 89 2.60 2.04 -8.38
CA ASP A 89 2.56 0.80 -9.17
C ASP A 89 1.13 0.53 -9.69
N ALA A 90 0.12 0.71 -8.82
CA ALA A 90 -1.28 0.62 -9.22
C ALA A 90 -1.66 1.66 -10.27
N ARG A 91 -1.22 2.92 -10.11
CA ARG A 91 -1.43 3.98 -11.11
C ARG A 91 -0.82 3.61 -12.46
N ALA A 92 0.43 3.14 -12.48
CA ALA A 92 1.11 2.73 -13.71
C ALA A 92 0.38 1.57 -14.41
N ALA A 93 -0.12 0.60 -13.63
CA ALA A 93 -0.91 -0.51 -14.16
C ALA A 93 -2.24 -0.02 -14.79
N VAL A 94 -2.92 0.94 -14.15
CA VAL A 94 -4.14 1.56 -14.70
C VAL A 94 -3.85 2.35 -15.97
N GLU A 95 -2.76 3.14 -16.02
CA GLU A 95 -2.36 3.88 -17.23
C GLU A 95 -2.03 2.94 -18.40
N LYS A 96 -1.38 1.80 -18.11
CA LYS A 96 -1.11 0.74 -19.10
C LYS A 96 -2.40 0.09 -19.61
N LEU A 97 -3.36 -0.16 -18.72
CA LEU A 97 -4.65 -0.71 -19.09
C LEU A 97 -5.47 0.25 -19.97
N ALA A 98 -5.47 1.54 -19.63
CA ALA A 98 -6.15 2.58 -20.40
C ALA A 98 -5.55 2.74 -21.81
N SER A 99 -4.21 2.78 -21.91
CA SER A 99 -3.52 2.87 -23.20
C SER A 99 -3.68 1.61 -24.06
N GLY A 100 -3.65 0.42 -23.46
CA GLY A 100 -3.93 -0.84 -24.15
C GLY A 100 -5.37 -0.93 -24.68
N SER A 101 -6.35 -0.47 -23.89
CA SER A 101 -7.76 -0.44 -24.29
C SER A 101 -8.01 0.55 -25.45
N LEU A 102 -7.36 1.71 -25.42
CA LEU A 102 -7.44 2.70 -26.50
C LEU A 102 -6.86 2.16 -27.82
N THR A 103 -5.73 1.45 -27.74
CA THR A 103 -5.06 0.84 -28.90
C THR A 103 -5.94 -0.23 -29.55
N ARG A 104 -6.60 -1.07 -28.74
CA ARG A 104 -7.54 -2.10 -29.20
C ARG A 104 -8.76 -1.48 -29.89
N PHE A 105 -9.27 -0.35 -29.38
CA PHE A 105 -10.38 0.38 -29.99
C PHE A 105 -10.02 1.00 -31.35
N THR A 106 -8.78 1.47 -31.51
CA THR A 106 -8.30 2.03 -32.79
C THR A 106 -8.00 0.99 -33.88
N GLN A 107 -7.77 -0.28 -33.51
CA GLN A 107 -7.56 -1.38 -34.48
C GLN A 107 -8.85 -1.96 -35.07
N TYR A 108 -10.02 -1.62 -34.51
CA TYR A 108 -11.34 -2.05 -34.98
C TYR A 108 -12.06 -0.99 -35.86
N LYS A 109 -11.36 0.07 -36.28
CA LYS A 109 -11.79 1.01 -37.33
C LYS A 109 -11.13 0.65 -38.65
#